data_AF-A0A9N9PDB2-F1
#
_entry.id   AF-A0A9N9PDB2-F1
#
_cell.length_a   1.000
_cell.length_b   1.000
_cell.length_c   1.000
_cell.angle_alpha   90.00
_cell.angle_beta   90.00
_cell.angle_gamma   90.00
#
_symmetry.space_group_name_H-M   'P 1'
#
loop_
_entity.id
_entity.type
_entity.pdbx_description
1 polymer ?
#
loop_
_entity_poly.entity_id
_entity_poly.type
_entity_poly.pdbx_seq_one_letter_code
_entity_poly.pdbx_strand_id
1 'polypeptide(L)'
;YLIRQLPLDQPMDAHEYIIADNDLITTEIPTDEEIIEAVRNQDCIEPEDEGPKESISLVQALEFINGILSFLDQQPDGSFKVKDSLIHGLGKLKKEVYLKNIASKKQATLDSFIQ
;
A
#
# COMPACT_ATOMS: atom_id res chain seq x y z
N TYR A 1 -5.77 -14.15 -26.54
CA TYR A 1 -4.45 -13.85 -27.14
C TYR A 1 -4.62 -12.58 -27.98
N LEU A 2 -4.52 -11.40 -27.34
CA LEU A 2 -4.86 -10.11 -27.95
C LEU A 2 -4.00 -9.77 -29.19
N ILE A 3 -2.79 -10.29 -29.24
CA ILE A 3 -1.85 -10.10 -30.37
C ILE A 3 -2.41 -10.57 -31.72
N ARG A 4 -3.37 -11.50 -31.76
CA ARG A 4 -3.99 -11.99 -33.01
C ARG A 4 -5.16 -11.12 -33.50
N GLN A 5 -5.56 -10.11 -32.73
CA GLN A 5 -6.64 -9.18 -33.07
C GLN A 5 -6.12 -7.87 -33.66
N LEU A 6 -4.80 -7.70 -33.75
CA LEU A 6 -4.20 -6.54 -34.40
C LEU A 6 -4.36 -6.67 -35.92
N PRO A 7 -4.80 -5.61 -36.63
CA PRO A 7 -4.93 -5.61 -38.07
C PRO A 7 -3.54 -5.52 -38.73
N LEU A 8 -2.76 -6.59 -38.63
CA LEU A 8 -1.40 -6.69 -39.19
C LEU A 8 -1.41 -6.83 -40.72
N ASP A 9 -2.58 -7.13 -41.31
CA ASP A 9 -2.78 -7.32 -42.74
C ASP A 9 -2.88 -5.99 -43.52
N GLN A 10 -2.97 -4.87 -42.80
CA GLN A 10 -2.89 -3.51 -43.36
C GLN A 10 -1.65 -2.82 -42.78
N PRO A 11 -0.47 -2.99 -43.40
CA PRO A 11 0.72 -2.29 -42.96
C PRO A 11 0.51 -0.79 -43.16
N MET A 12 0.46 -0.05 -42.05
CA MET A 12 0.37 1.40 -42.07
C MET A 12 1.61 1.97 -42.75
N ASP A 13 1.42 2.87 -43.71
CA ASP A 13 2.56 3.50 -44.37
C ASP A 13 3.18 4.60 -43.48
N ALA A 14 4.39 5.05 -43.83
CA ALA A 14 5.10 6.05 -43.03
C ALA A 14 4.36 7.39 -42.94
N HIS A 15 3.56 7.74 -43.96
CA HIS A 15 2.79 8.97 -43.98
C HIS A 15 1.53 8.85 -43.12
N GLU A 16 0.84 7.71 -43.17
CA GLU A 16 -0.26 7.37 -42.26
C GLU A 16 0.20 7.33 -40.80
N TYR A 17 1.40 6.81 -40.53
CA TYR A 17 2.02 6.86 -39.19
C TYR A 17 2.24 8.29 -38.72
N ILE A 18 2.81 9.16 -39.57
CA ILE A 18 3.07 10.56 -39.23
C ILE A 18 1.75 11.30 -38.96
N ILE A 19 0.69 11.04 -39.73
CA ILE A 19 -0.63 11.63 -39.50
C ILE A 19 -1.20 11.15 -38.16
N ALA A 20 -1.19 9.84 -37.91
CA ALA A 20 -1.71 9.27 -36.67
C ALA A 20 -0.94 9.76 -35.43
N ASP A 21 0.39 9.90 -35.54
CA ASP A 21 1.25 10.41 -34.47
C ASP A 21 1.01 11.91 -34.22
N ASN A 22 0.87 12.72 -35.29
CA ASN A 22 0.51 14.13 -35.18
C ASN A 22 -0.89 14.33 -34.59
N ASP A 23 -1.86 13.49 -34.97
CA ASP A 23 -3.20 13.48 -34.38
C ASP A 23 -3.14 13.05 -32.90
N LEU A 24 -2.25 12.14 -32.53
CA LEU A 24 -2.00 11.77 -31.12
C LEU A 24 -1.35 12.91 -30.33
N ILE A 25 -0.46 13.70 -30.95
CA ILE A 25 0.11 14.92 -30.33
C ILE A 25 -1.00 15.96 -30.06
N THR A 26 -2.12 15.93 -30.79
CA THR A 26 -3.29 16.76 -30.48
C THR A 26 -4.15 16.24 -29.34
N THR A 27 -3.92 15.01 -28.84
CA THR A 27 -4.41 14.66 -27.51
C THR A 27 -3.57 15.41 -26.48
N GLU A 28 -4.12 16.54 -26.08
CA GLU A 28 -3.56 17.56 -25.20
C GLU A 28 -2.85 16.87 -24.02
N ILE A 29 -1.52 16.92 -24.01
CA ILE A 29 -0.74 16.52 -22.84
C ILE A 29 -1.21 17.45 -21.72
N PRO A 30 -1.72 16.92 -20.60
CA PRO A 30 -2.26 17.76 -19.55
C PRO A 30 -1.16 18.70 -19.07
N THR A 31 -1.52 19.97 -18.93
CA THR A 31 -0.60 20.99 -18.41
C THR A 31 -0.28 20.72 -16.94
N ASP A 32 0.85 21.26 -16.46
CA ASP A 32 1.23 21.13 -15.05
C ASP A 32 0.10 21.65 -14.14
N GLU A 33 -0.59 22.72 -14.54
CA GLU A 33 -1.74 23.27 -13.84
C GLU A 33 -2.94 22.29 -13.76
N GLU A 34 -3.27 21.61 -14.86
CA GLU A 34 -4.33 20.59 -14.88
C GLU A 34 -3.96 19.36 -14.06
N ILE A 35 -2.68 18.95 -14.09
CA ILE A 35 -2.17 17.86 -13.23
C ILE A 35 -2.30 18.26 -11.76
N ILE A 36 -1.90 19.48 -11.41
CA ILE A 36 -2.01 19.99 -10.03
C ILE A 36 -3.47 20.05 -9.60
N GLU A 37 -4.40 20.48 -10.46
CA GLU A 37 -5.83 20.53 -10.12
C GLU A 37 -6.45 19.13 -9.97
N ALA A 38 -6.10 18.18 -10.84
CA ALA A 38 -6.53 16.78 -10.72
C ALA A 38 -6.06 16.11 -9.42
N VAL A 39 -4.84 16.45 -8.96
CA VAL A 39 -4.29 15.96 -7.68
C VAL A 39 -4.84 16.73 -6.49
N ARG A 40 -5.09 18.05 -6.61
CA ARG A 40 -5.63 18.88 -5.53
C ARG A 40 -7.07 18.50 -5.16
N ASN A 41 -7.85 18.04 -6.14
CA ASN A 41 -9.22 17.58 -5.97
C ASN A 41 -9.31 16.07 -5.67
N GLN A 42 -8.19 15.34 -5.63
CA GLN A 42 -8.13 14.20 -4.74
C GLN A 42 -8.10 14.80 -3.34
N ASP A 43 -9.30 15.00 -2.79
CA ASP A 43 -9.45 15.00 -1.35
C ASP A 43 -8.60 13.84 -0.86
N CYS A 44 -7.53 14.14 -0.12
CA CYS A 44 -6.96 13.18 0.78
C CYS A 44 -8.16 12.71 1.58
N ILE A 45 -8.72 11.58 1.20
CA ILE A 45 -9.62 10.82 2.04
C ILE A 45 -8.70 10.42 3.18
N GLU A 46 -8.49 11.33 4.15
CA GLU A 46 -8.40 10.89 5.52
C GLU A 46 -9.63 9.99 5.67
N PRO A 47 -9.47 8.69 5.99
CA PRO A 47 -10.62 7.88 6.34
C PRO A 47 -11.17 8.46 7.65
N GLU A 48 -11.97 9.52 7.54
CA GLU A 48 -12.89 9.93 8.58
C GLU A 48 -13.99 8.86 8.63
N ASP A 49 -14.10 8.25 9.81
CA ASP A 49 -14.96 7.14 10.16
C ASP A 49 -14.55 5.77 9.58
N GLU A 50 -13.47 5.21 10.12
CA GLU A 50 -13.34 3.76 10.18
C GLU A 50 -14.51 3.24 11.01
N GLY A 51 -15.54 2.71 10.33
CA GLY A 51 -16.59 1.88 10.92
C GLY A 51 -16.01 0.75 11.80
N PRO A 52 -16.83 -0.10 12.45
CA PRO A 52 -16.37 -1.01 13.49
C PRO A 52 -15.11 -1.78 13.06
N LYS A 53 -13.95 -1.34 13.58
CA LYS A 53 -12.66 -1.88 13.20
C LYS A 53 -12.64 -3.34 13.57
N GLU A 54 -12.42 -4.21 12.59
CA GLU A 54 -12.31 -5.64 12.84
C GLU A 54 -11.22 -5.87 13.89
N SER A 55 -11.59 -6.53 14.99
CA SER A 55 -10.63 -6.80 16.05
C SER A 55 -9.68 -7.90 15.60
N ILE A 56 -8.41 -7.57 15.43
CA ILE A 56 -7.38 -8.57 15.13
C ILE A 56 -6.94 -9.31 16.40
N SER A 57 -6.51 -10.57 16.24
CA SER A 57 -5.93 -11.34 17.34
C SER A 57 -4.54 -10.82 17.74
N LEU A 58 -4.10 -11.12 18.97
CA LEU A 58 -2.75 -10.74 19.44
C LEU A 58 -1.63 -11.39 18.62
N VAL A 59 -1.88 -12.56 18.02
CA VAL A 59 -0.92 -13.25 17.16
C VAL A 59 -0.78 -12.52 15.82
N GLN A 60 -1.91 -12.20 15.17
CA GLN A 60 -1.91 -11.43 13.93
C GLN A 60 -1.27 -10.06 14.10
N ALA A 61 -1.55 -9.37 15.22
CA ALA A 61 -0.91 -8.10 15.53
C ALA A 61 0.62 -8.21 15.60
N LEU A 62 1.17 -9.29 16.19
CA LEU A 62 2.61 -9.53 16.22
C LEU A 62 3.19 -9.82 14.84
N GLU A 63 2.48 -10.60 14.02
CA GLU A 63 2.88 -10.91 12.64
C GLU A 63 2.97 -9.63 11.79
N PHE A 64 1.96 -8.77 11.86
CA PHE A 64 1.97 -7.49 11.13
C PHE A 64 3.10 -6.58 11.58
N ILE A 65 3.30 -6.42 12.90
CA ILE A 65 4.39 -5.59 13.43
C ILE A 65 5.76 -6.13 12.97
N ASN A 66 5.96 -7.44 12.99
CA ASN A 66 7.20 -8.05 12.51
C ASN A 66 7.40 -7.86 10.99
N GLY A 67 6.33 -7.97 10.21
CA GLY A 67 6.35 -7.74 8.77
C GLY A 67 6.77 -6.31 8.43
N ILE A 68 6.20 -5.32 9.13
CA ILE A 68 6.58 -3.91 8.98
C ILE A 68 8.06 -3.71 9.32
N LEU A 69 8.52 -4.20 10.47
CA LEU A 69 9.93 -4.07 10.85
C LEU A 69 10.87 -4.71 9.83
N SER A 70 10.51 -5.89 9.32
CA SER A 70 11.30 -6.61 8.32
C SER A 70 11.36 -5.86 6.98
N PHE A 71 10.24 -5.27 6.56
CA PHE A 71 10.20 -4.42 5.36
C PHE A 71 11.11 -3.20 5.51
N LEU A 72 11.12 -2.57 6.69
CA LEU A 72 11.98 -1.42 6.97
C LEU A 72 13.47 -1.80 6.97
N ASP A 73 13.82 -2.94 7.53
CA ASP A 73 15.21 -3.44 7.56
C ASP A 73 15.74 -3.83 6.18
N GLN A 74 14.86 -4.29 5.27
CA GLN A 74 15.23 -4.77 3.93
C GLN A 74 15.38 -3.65 2.88
N GLN A 75 15.22 -2.39 3.25
CA GLN A 75 15.33 -1.29 2.29
C GLN A 75 16.79 -1.15 1.80
N PRO A 76 17.06 -1.40 0.51
CA PRO A 76 18.42 -1.62 0.01
C PRO A 76 19.33 -0.39 0.15
N ASP A 77 18.76 0.82 0.21
CA ASP A 77 19.52 2.07 0.08
C ASP A 77 19.19 3.11 1.17
N GLY A 78 18.37 2.76 2.17
CA GLY A 78 17.85 3.72 3.15
C GLY A 78 17.03 4.87 2.52
N SER A 79 16.52 4.67 1.30
CA SER A 79 15.70 5.62 0.55
C SER A 79 14.38 5.92 1.26
N PHE A 80 13.82 4.91 1.93
CA PHE A 80 12.66 5.04 2.78
C PHE A 80 13.08 5.38 4.22
N LYS A 81 13.12 6.68 4.54
CA LYS A 81 13.47 7.16 5.89
C LYS A 81 12.23 7.28 6.77
N VAL A 82 12.09 6.34 7.70
CA VAL A 82 11.12 6.45 8.79
C VAL A 82 11.77 7.14 9.98
N LYS A 83 11.02 7.99 10.69
CA LYS A 83 11.51 8.63 11.92
C LYS A 83 11.85 7.57 12.96
N ASP A 84 13.01 7.69 13.60
CA ASP A 84 13.45 6.77 14.66
C ASP A 84 12.42 6.64 15.80
N SER A 85 11.67 7.71 16.08
CA SER A 85 10.60 7.70 17.08
C SER A 85 9.46 6.74 16.72
N LEU A 86 9.15 6.57 15.43
CA LEU A 86 8.13 5.63 14.96
C LEU A 86 8.64 4.19 15.04
N ILE A 87 9.90 3.95 14.69
CA ILE A 87 10.54 2.63 14.84
C ILE A 87 10.57 2.22 16.32
N HIS A 88 10.94 3.16 17.20
CA HIS A 88 10.91 2.95 18.65
C HIS A 88 9.49 2.69 19.15
N GLY A 89 8.50 3.46 18.68
CA GLY A 89 7.09 3.26 18.99
C GLY A 89 6.60 1.87 18.60
N LEU A 90 6.96 1.41 17.40
CA LEU A 90 6.62 0.07 16.90
C LEU A 90 7.26 -1.03 17.74
N GLY A 91 8.52 -0.85 18.15
CA GLY A 91 9.21 -1.75 19.09
C GLY A 91 8.53 -1.83 20.45
N LYS A 92 8.07 -0.70 20.99
CA LYS A 92 7.31 -0.65 22.25
C LYS A 92 5.96 -1.36 22.10
N LEU A 93 5.23 -1.09 21.03
CA LEU A 93 3.95 -1.74 20.74
C LEU A 93 4.10 -3.26 20.62
N LYS A 94 5.14 -3.73 19.91
CA LYS A 94 5.47 -5.16 19.82
C LYS A 94 5.61 -5.81 21.21
N LYS A 95 6.34 -5.15 22.11
CA LYS A 95 6.56 -5.63 23.48
C LYS A 95 5.25 -5.70 24.26
N GLU A 96 4.40 -4.69 24.15
CA GLU A 96 3.11 -4.64 24.83
C GLU A 96 2.17 -5.76 24.34
N VAL A 97 2.04 -5.94 23.02
CA VAL A 97 1.24 -7.01 22.43
C VAL A 97 1.75 -8.39 22.86
N TYR A 98 3.08 -8.59 22.88
CA TYR A 98 3.69 -9.83 23.33
C TYR A 98 3.37 -10.17 24.79
N LEU A 99 3.51 -9.19 25.69
CA LEU A 99 3.19 -9.37 27.11
C LEU A 99 1.70 -9.67 27.32
N LYS A 100 0.83 -8.97 26.58
CA LYS A 100 -0.62 -9.22 26.61
C LYS A 100 -0.96 -10.62 26.12
N ASN A 101 -0.28 -11.13 25.09
CA ASN A 101 -0.47 -12.48 24.58
C ASN A 101 -0.08 -13.54 25.63
N ILE A 102 1.05 -13.36 26.32
CA ILE A 102 1.46 -14.25 27.41
C ILE A 102 0.43 -14.22 28.54
N ALA A 103 0.01 -13.04 28.97
CA ALA A 103 -0.97 -12.89 30.05
C ALA A 103 -2.30 -13.56 29.68
N SER A 104 -2.79 -13.34 28.45
CA SER A 104 -4.02 -13.96 27.94
C SER A 104 -3.93 -15.49 27.91
N LYS A 105 -2.80 -16.06 27.46
CA LYS A 105 -2.59 -17.51 27.48
C LYS A 105 -2.58 -18.07 28.90
N LYS A 106 -1.92 -17.39 29.84
CA LYS A 106 -1.90 -17.79 31.26
C LYS A 106 -3.31 -17.79 31.85
N GLN A 107 -4.09 -16.74 31.57
CA GLN A 107 -5.48 -16.65 32.04
C GLN A 107 -6.34 -17.78 31.47
N ALA A 108 -6.26 -18.03 30.16
CA ALA A 108 -7.00 -19.12 29.53
C ALA A 108 -6.65 -20.49 30.13
N THR A 109 -5.38 -20.71 30.48
CA THR A 109 -4.95 -21.92 31.18
C THR A 109 -5.54 -22.01 32.58
N LEU A 110 -5.54 -20.92 33.36
CA LEU A 110 -6.16 -20.92 34.69
C LEU A 110 -7.68 -21.16 34.62
N ASP A 111 -8.36 -20.53 33.68
CA ASP A 111 -9.80 -20.69 33.47
C ASP A 111 -10.15 -22.15 33.13
N SER A 112 -9.28 -22.85 32.37
CA SER A 112 -9.47 -24.26 32.03
C SER A 112 -9.41 -25.22 33.23
N PHE A 113 -8.85 -24.81 34.37
CA PHE A 113 -8.82 -25.62 35.60
C PHE A 113 -10.04 -25.43 36.50
N ILE A 114 -10.81 -24.35 36.29
CA ILE A 114 -12.00 -24.02 37.08
C ILE A 114 -13.28 -24.61 36.43
N GLN A 115 -13.16 -25.07 35.19
CA GLN A 115 -14.23 -25.62 34.37
C GLN A 115 -14.39 -27.14 34.57
#